data_AF-Q9BGZ2-F1
#
_entry.id   AF-Q9BGZ2-F1
#
_cell.length_a   1.000
_cell.length_b   1.000
_cell.length_c   1.000
_cell.angle_alpha   90.00
_cell.angle_beta   90.00
_cell.angle_gamma   90.00
#
_symmetry.space_group_name_H-M   'P 1'
#
loop_
_entity.id
_entity.type
_entity.pdbx_description
1 polymer ?
#
loop_
_entity_poly.entity_id
_entity_poly.type
_entity_poly.pdbx_seq_one_letter_code
_entity_poly.pdbx_strand_id
1 'polypeptide(L)'
;MEQIVTFVADTCRFFFERGYSPKDVAVLVSTTREVEHYWHELSKALRKKRVVGLSDASDMSGDRIVLDSVRRFSGLERNIVFGIHPRTTDPAILPNILICLASRAKQHLYIFL
;
A
#
# COMPACT_ATOMS: atom_id res chain seq x y z
N MET A 1 2.17 -10.55 10.23
CA MET A 1 1.89 -10.47 8.78
C MET A 1 0.40 -10.55 8.48
N GLU A 2 -0.31 -11.60 8.91
CA GLU A 2 -1.78 -11.68 8.80
C GLU A 2 -2.51 -10.48 9.44
N GLN A 3 -2.00 -9.98 10.56
CA GLN A 3 -2.52 -8.77 11.21
C GLN A 3 -2.37 -7.51 10.34
N ILE A 4 -1.25 -7.34 9.62
CA ILE A 4 -1.02 -6.19 8.72
C ILE A 4 -2.01 -6.26 7.56
N VAL A 5 -2.11 -7.42 6.91
CA VAL A 5 -3.02 -7.66 5.79
C VAL A 5 -4.48 -7.40 6.19
N THR A 6 -4.87 -7.89 7.38
CA THR A 6 -6.22 -7.66 7.93
C THR A 6 -6.46 -6.18 8.22
N PHE A 7 -5.50 -5.51 8.86
CA PHE A 7 -5.60 -4.09 9.16
C PHE A 7 -5.74 -3.24 7.89
N VAL A 8 -4.93 -3.50 6.87
CA VAL A 8 -5.02 -2.80 5.57
C VAL A 8 -6.40 -3.01 4.97
N ALA A 9 -6.89 -4.25 4.89
CA ALA A 9 -8.21 -4.54 4.32
C ALA A 9 -9.37 -3.88 5.09
N ASP A 10 -9.33 -3.90 6.42
CA ASP A 10 -10.34 -3.28 7.27
C ASP A 10 -10.32 -1.76 7.17
N THR A 11 -9.11 -1.17 7.10
CA THR A 11 -8.94 0.27 6.93
C THR A 11 -9.44 0.73 5.56
N CYS A 12 -9.13 -0.01 4.49
CA CYS A 12 -9.67 0.27 3.16
C CYS A 12 -11.20 0.25 3.17
N ARG A 13 -11.81 -0.79 3.77
CA ARG A 13 -13.27 -0.88 3.89
C ARG A 13 -13.85 0.33 4.62
N PHE A 14 -13.27 0.70 5.76
CA PHE A 14 -13.70 1.85 6.56
C PHE A 14 -13.69 3.16 5.77
N PHE A 15 -12.67 3.40 4.95
CA PHE A 15 -12.56 4.58 4.10
C PHE A 15 -13.54 4.53 2.93
N PHE A 16 -13.73 3.36 2.31
CA PHE A 16 -14.65 3.22 1.18
C PHE A 16 -16.11 3.42 1.60
N GLU A 17 -16.48 2.98 2.81
CA GLU A 17 -17.77 3.30 3.43
C GLU A 17 -17.98 4.81 3.68
N ARG A 18 -16.91 5.63 3.59
CA ARG A 18 -16.92 7.10 3.74
C ARG A 18 -16.74 7.84 2.42
N GLY A 19 -16.82 7.15 1.29
CA GLY A 19 -16.77 7.76 -0.04
C GLY A 19 -15.36 7.88 -0.64
N TYR A 20 -14.34 7.34 0.00
CA TYR A 20 -13.04 7.17 -0.65
C TYR A 20 -13.13 6.08 -1.73
N SER A 21 -12.30 6.21 -2.75
CA SER A 21 -12.22 5.27 -3.86
C SER A 21 -10.95 4.43 -3.79
N PRO A 22 -10.94 3.19 -4.33
CA PRO A 22 -9.72 2.37 -4.46
C PRO A 22 -8.51 3.10 -5.03
N LYS A 23 -8.71 3.96 -6.04
CA LYS A 23 -7.64 4.79 -6.61
C LYS A 23 -7.02 5.78 -5.63
N ASP A 24 -7.61 6.00 -4.46
CA ASP A 24 -7.06 6.85 -3.39
C ASP A 24 -6.03 6.14 -2.52
N VAL A 25 -5.82 4.83 -2.73
CA VAL A 25 -4.99 3.98 -1.86
C VAL A 25 -3.75 3.46 -2.59
N ALA A 26 -2.60 3.53 -1.91
CA ALA A 26 -1.39 2.80 -2.26
C ALA A 26 -0.87 1.96 -1.09
N VAL A 27 -0.43 0.75 -1.38
CA VAL A 27 0.36 -0.10 -0.48
C VAL A 27 1.76 -0.19 -1.05
N LEU A 28 2.74 0.31 -0.31
CA LEU A 28 4.12 0.42 -0.74
C LEU A 28 5.02 -0.48 0.11
N VAL A 29 5.74 -1.37 -0.56
CA VAL A 29 6.69 -2.31 0.04
C VAL A 29 8.13 -1.99 -0.37
N SER A 30 9.11 -2.66 0.21
CA SER A 30 10.53 -2.34 -0.02
C SER A 30 11.06 -2.99 -1.29
N THR A 31 10.62 -4.21 -1.57
CA THR A 31 11.17 -5.06 -2.64
C THR A 31 10.08 -5.64 -3.55
N THR A 32 10.45 -5.96 -4.79
CA THR A 32 9.53 -6.65 -5.73
C THR A 32 9.10 -8.03 -5.22
N ARG A 33 9.95 -8.73 -4.48
CA ARG A 33 9.59 -10.01 -3.84
C ARG A 33 8.47 -9.84 -2.82
N GLU A 34 8.50 -8.75 -2.05
CA GLU A 34 7.41 -8.40 -1.15
C GLU A 34 6.14 -8.03 -1.91
N VAL A 35 6.24 -7.40 -3.09
CA VAL A 35 5.07 -7.09 -3.92
C VAL A 35 4.32 -8.38 -4.23
N GLU A 36 5.02 -9.39 -4.76
CA GLU A 36 4.43 -10.69 -5.09
C GLU A 36 3.80 -11.37 -3.86
N HIS A 37 4.50 -11.34 -2.73
CA HIS A 37 4.03 -11.93 -1.50
C HIS A 37 2.74 -11.26 -0.97
N TYR A 38 2.77 -9.94 -0.81
CA TYR A 38 1.62 -9.18 -0.31
C TYR A 38 0.48 -9.11 -1.33
N TRP A 39 0.76 -9.26 -2.62
CA TRP A 39 -0.27 -9.29 -3.66
C TRP A 39 -1.28 -10.40 -3.42
N HIS A 40 -0.80 -11.61 -3.16
CA HIS A 40 -1.65 -12.76 -2.90
C HIS A 40 -2.49 -12.56 -1.62
N GLU A 41 -1.84 -12.18 -0.52
CA GLU A 41 -2.49 -12.05 0.78
C GLU A 41 -3.51 -10.90 0.84
N LEU A 42 -3.15 -9.72 0.32
CA LEU A 42 -4.06 -8.58 0.24
C LEU A 42 -5.21 -8.85 -0.72
N SER A 43 -4.97 -9.47 -1.88
CA SER A 43 -6.05 -9.86 -2.80
C SER A 43 -7.08 -10.74 -2.12
N LYS A 44 -6.63 -11.73 -1.33
CA LYS A 44 -7.51 -12.62 -0.58
C LYS A 44 -8.29 -11.88 0.50
N ALA A 45 -7.63 -11.01 1.27
CA ALA A 45 -8.27 -10.26 2.36
C ALA A 45 -9.28 -9.24 1.84
N LEU A 46 -8.93 -8.47 0.81
CA LEU A 46 -9.81 -7.47 0.20
C LEU A 46 -11.05 -8.13 -0.42
N ARG A 47 -10.89 -9.25 -1.13
CA ARG A 47 -12.02 -10.03 -1.66
C ARG A 47 -12.98 -10.51 -0.57
N LYS A 48 -12.45 -11.03 0.56
CA LYS A 48 -13.27 -11.44 1.70
C LYS A 48 -14.09 -10.28 2.28
N LYS A 49 -13.58 -9.06 2.20
CA LYS A 49 -14.24 -7.83 2.67
C LYS A 49 -15.11 -7.17 1.59
N ARG A 50 -15.26 -7.81 0.41
CA ARG A 50 -15.97 -7.28 -0.78
C ARG A 50 -15.41 -5.94 -1.26
N VAL A 51 -14.10 -5.76 -1.09
CA VAL A 51 -13.34 -4.59 -1.53
C VAL A 51 -12.75 -4.85 -2.92
N VAL A 52 -12.66 -3.77 -3.71
CA VAL A 52 -12.24 -3.73 -5.13
C VAL A 52 -10.79 -4.23 -5.33
N GLY A 53 -10.42 -4.56 -6.58
CA GLY A 53 -9.16 -5.25 -6.91
C GLY A 53 -7.88 -4.40 -6.84
N LEU A 54 -6.73 -5.08 -6.84
CA LEU A 54 -5.38 -4.48 -6.87
C LEU A 54 -4.90 -4.19 -8.32
N SER A 55 -4.07 -3.16 -8.51
CA SER A 55 -3.22 -2.92 -9.68
C SER A 55 -1.79 -2.61 -9.26
N ASP A 56 -0.85 -2.67 -10.21
CA ASP A 56 0.51 -2.17 -10.00
C ASP A 56 0.63 -0.68 -10.35
N ALA A 57 1.83 -0.11 -10.25
CA ALA A 57 2.02 1.31 -10.53
C ALA A 57 1.93 1.69 -12.03
N SER A 58 1.83 0.71 -12.94
CA SER A 58 1.75 0.96 -14.38
C SER A 58 0.32 1.21 -14.87
N ASP A 59 -0.67 0.65 -14.17
CA ASP A 59 -2.10 0.88 -14.45
C ASP A 59 -2.72 1.86 -13.45
N MET A 60 -2.59 3.14 -13.78
CA MET A 60 -3.16 4.28 -13.03
C MET A 60 -4.58 4.67 -13.48
N SER A 61 -5.10 4.01 -14.52
CA SER A 61 -6.34 4.43 -15.19
C SER A 61 -7.60 3.85 -14.54
N GLY A 62 -7.44 2.78 -13.75
CA GLY A 62 -8.52 2.07 -13.08
C GLY A 62 -8.83 2.57 -11.66
N ASP A 63 -10.05 2.29 -11.21
CA ASP A 63 -10.44 2.41 -9.80
C ASP A 63 -9.90 1.23 -9.00
N ARG A 64 -8.58 1.24 -8.73
CA ARG A 64 -7.84 0.12 -8.15
C ARG A 64 -6.84 0.59 -7.10
N ILE A 65 -6.63 -0.24 -6.09
CA ILE A 65 -5.60 -0.02 -5.08
C ILE A 65 -4.25 -0.36 -5.70
N VAL A 66 -3.27 0.53 -5.57
CA VAL A 66 -1.92 0.28 -6.07
C VAL A 66 -1.13 -0.54 -5.05
N LEU A 67 -0.48 -1.61 -5.47
CA LEU A 67 0.53 -2.33 -4.69
C LEU A 67 1.83 -2.39 -5.49
N ASP A 68 2.87 -1.73 -5.00
CA ASP A 68 4.19 -1.74 -5.64
C ASP A 68 5.31 -1.46 -4.64
N SER A 69 6.55 -1.51 -5.10
CA SER A 69 7.70 -1.07 -4.32
C SER A 69 7.79 0.45 -4.24
N VAL A 70 8.32 0.97 -3.12
CA VAL A 70 8.61 2.41 -2.92
C VAL A 70 9.42 2.99 -4.08
N ARG A 71 10.34 2.19 -4.66
CA ARG A 71 11.21 2.63 -5.76
C ARG A 71 10.45 2.81 -7.08
N ARG A 72 9.47 1.94 -7.37
CA ARG A 72 8.68 2.01 -8.61
C ARG A 72 7.56 3.04 -8.52
N PHE A 73 7.05 3.30 -7.32
CA PHE A 73 6.04 4.32 -7.06
C PHE A 73 6.65 5.74 -6.95
N SER A 74 7.45 6.12 -7.95
CA SER A 74 8.15 7.40 -7.99
C SER A 74 7.31 8.48 -8.67
N GLY A 75 7.24 9.67 -8.07
CA GLY A 75 6.48 10.80 -8.62
C GLY A 75 4.95 10.68 -8.53
N LEU A 76 4.44 9.58 -7.97
CA LEU A 76 3.02 9.34 -7.75
C LEU A 76 2.63 9.66 -6.31
N GLU A 77 1.36 9.94 -6.07
CA GLU A 77 0.81 10.23 -4.74
C GLU A 77 -0.59 9.63 -4.62
N ARG A 78 -0.99 9.34 -3.37
CA ARG A 78 -2.31 8.85 -2.99
C ARG A 78 -2.77 9.49 -1.69
N ASN A 79 -4.09 9.55 -1.50
CA ASN A 79 -4.64 10.11 -0.27
C ASN A 79 -4.27 9.24 0.93
N ILE A 80 -4.29 7.92 0.74
CA ILE A 80 -3.99 6.93 1.77
C ILE A 80 -2.79 6.08 1.31
N VAL A 81 -1.74 6.03 2.12
CA VAL A 81 -0.55 5.19 1.88
C VAL A 81 -0.28 4.26 3.04
N PHE A 82 -0.11 2.98 2.74
CA PHE A 82 0.38 1.97 3.66
C PHE A 82 1.82 1.60 3.29
N GLY A 83 2.80 2.03 4.09
CA GLY A 83 4.19 1.59 3.97
C GLY A 83 4.42 0.31 4.76
N ILE A 84 4.65 -0.81 4.09
CA ILE A 84 4.98 -2.09 4.73
C ILE A 84 6.46 -2.35 4.51
N HIS A 85 7.24 -2.12 5.55
CA HIS A 85 8.69 -2.21 5.48
C HIS A 85 9.18 -3.30 6.44
N PRO A 86 9.30 -4.57 5.99
CA PRO A 86 9.95 -5.56 6.82
C PRO A 86 11.39 -5.11 7.04
N ARG A 87 11.77 -4.96 8.33
CA ARG A 87 13.11 -4.51 8.78
C ARG A 87 14.19 -4.76 7.74
N THR A 88 14.65 -3.70 7.09
CA THR A 88 15.71 -3.81 6.08
C THR A 88 16.94 -4.47 6.66
N THR A 89 17.66 -5.19 5.81
CA THR A 89 19.02 -5.65 6.08
C THR A 89 20.01 -4.51 6.28
N ASP A 90 19.70 -3.31 5.79
CA ASP A 90 20.48 -2.09 5.97
C ASP A 90 19.65 -1.00 6.70
N PRO A 91 19.96 -0.67 7.96
CA PRO A 91 19.30 0.41 8.70
C PRO A 91 19.54 1.80 8.10
N ALA A 92 20.61 2.00 7.34
CA ALA A 92 21.00 3.31 6.82
C ALA A 92 20.03 3.84 5.76
N ILE A 93 19.28 2.96 5.08
CA ILE A 93 18.31 3.36 4.05
C ILE A 93 16.91 3.63 4.60
N LEU A 94 16.63 3.25 5.85
CA LEU A 94 15.31 3.41 6.47
C LEU A 94 14.83 4.87 6.49
N PRO A 95 15.65 5.88 6.89
CA PRO A 95 15.20 7.27 6.90
C PRO A 95 14.72 7.75 5.52
N ASN A 96 15.46 7.40 4.46
CA ASN A 96 15.10 7.77 3.09
C ASN A 96 13.80 7.11 2.65
N ILE A 97 13.57 5.85 3.04
CA ILE A 97 12.31 5.15 2.74
C ILE A 97 11.15 5.82 3.47
N LEU A 98 11.31 6.19 4.74
CA LEU A 98 10.26 6.87 5.51
C LEU A 98 9.92 8.24 4.92
N ILE A 99 10.94 9.03 4.52
CA ILE A 99 10.72 10.31 3.84
C ILE A 99 9.98 10.10 2.52
N CYS A 100 10.39 9.11 1.72
CA CYS A 100 9.69 8.76 0.50
C CYS A 100 8.23 8.39 0.78
N LEU A 101 7.94 7.51 1.73
CA LEU A 101 6.57 7.12 2.09
C LEU A 101 5.73 8.33 2.50
N ALA A 102 6.28 9.20 3.33
CA ALA A 102 5.60 10.43 3.75
C ALA A 102 5.30 11.36 2.57
N SER A 103 6.22 11.48 1.60
CA SER A 103 6.00 12.29 0.41
C SER A 103 4.98 11.70 -0.57
N ARG A 104 4.50 10.47 -0.39
CA ARG A 104 3.47 9.85 -1.25
C ARG A 104 2.06 9.98 -0.69
N ALA A 105 1.92 10.30 0.59
CA ALA A 105 0.65 10.36 1.30
C ALA A 105 0.12 11.78 1.39
N LYS A 106 -1.04 12.06 0.79
CA LYS A 106 -1.67 13.39 0.90
C LYS A 106 -2.44 13.61 2.19
N GLN A 107 -2.99 12.55 2.79
CA GLN A 107 -3.86 12.66 3.97
C GLN A 107 -3.51 11.65 5.06
N HIS A 108 -3.39 10.37 4.71
CA HIS A 108 -3.20 9.30 5.69
C HIS A 108 -1.96 8.47 5.34
N LEU A 109 -1.07 8.31 6.33
CA LEU A 109 0.11 7.47 6.23
C LEU A 109 0.10 6.45 7.37
N TYR A 110 0.20 5.18 7.02
CA TYR A 110 0.38 4.07 7.96
C TYR A 110 1.72 3.40 7.67
N ILE A 111 2.55 3.19 8.69
CA ILE A 111 3.87 2.56 8.56
C ILE A 111 3.92 1.31 9.44
N PHE A 112 4.31 0.18 8.83
CA PHE A 112 4.54 -1.09 9.52
C PHE A 112 6.02 -1.46 9.39
N LEU A 113 6.68 -1.70 10.53
CA LEU A 113 8.11 -2.03 10.67
C LEU A 113 8.33 -3.44 11.23
#